data_AF-A0A0F9FFE9-F1
#
_entry.id   AF-A0A0F9FFE9-F1
#
_cell.length_a   1.000
_cell.length_b   1.000
_cell.length_c   1.000
_cell.angle_alpha   90.00
_cell.angle_beta   90.00
_cell.angle_gamma   90.00
#
_symmetry.space_group_name_H-M   'P 1'
#
loop_
_entity.id
_entity.type
_entity.pdbx_description
1 polymer ?
#
loop_
_entity_poly.entity_id
_entity_poly.type
_entity_poly.pdbx_seq_one_letter_code
_entity_poly.pdbx_strand_id
1 'polypeptide(L)'
;VVDGLMATDWPAVKDAFLRLLTFMLGCIVGLKVFSKALTYLFKNYQNITLSLLTGFMIGALNKVWPWKEILSYRENSHGEQVPLLEKSILPVHYDGDPKIIGVLVFAIIGFLTIFLLERFANAKGKNEY
;
A
#
# COMPACT_ATOMS: atom_id res chain seq x y z
N VAL A 1 11.82 19.93 -17.06
CA VAL A 1 10.52 19.32 -17.46
C VAL A 1 9.63 20.34 -18.17
N VAL A 2 9.53 21.57 -17.63
CA VAL A 2 8.78 22.68 -18.25
C VAL A 2 9.45 23.19 -19.55
N ASP A 3 10.79 23.19 -19.63
CA ASP A 3 11.51 23.70 -20.82
C ASP A 3 11.40 22.79 -22.06
N GLY A 4 11.24 21.48 -21.88
CA GLY A 4 11.03 20.52 -22.97
C GLY A 4 9.59 20.43 -23.47
N LEU A 5 8.64 21.07 -22.76
CA LEU A 5 7.23 21.17 -23.17
C LEU A 5 7.00 22.39 -24.07
N MET A 6 7.85 23.41 -23.97
CA MET A 6 7.78 24.68 -24.70
C MET A 6 8.64 24.67 -25.98
N ALA A 7 9.65 23.81 -26.06
CA ALA A 7 10.30 23.45 -27.32
C ALA A 7 9.45 22.38 -28.02
N THR A 8 9.02 22.63 -29.26
CA THR A 8 8.26 21.67 -30.09
C THR A 8 9.17 20.51 -30.55
N ASP A 9 9.77 19.78 -29.60
CA ASP A 9 10.64 18.62 -29.83
C ASP A 9 9.80 17.33 -29.84
N TRP A 10 9.00 17.18 -30.89
CA TRP A 10 8.28 15.94 -31.22
C TRP A 10 9.09 14.64 -31.09
N PRO A 11 10.39 14.59 -31.45
CA PRO A 11 11.19 13.38 -31.22
C PRO A 11 11.36 13.03 -29.73
N ALA A 12 11.57 14.01 -28.85
CA ALA A 12 11.75 13.77 -27.41
C ALA A 12 10.47 13.22 -26.76
N VAL A 13 9.30 13.71 -27.19
CA VAL A 13 7.99 13.19 -26.77
C VAL A 13 7.79 11.74 -27.21
N LYS A 14 8.17 11.41 -28.46
CA LYS A 14 8.07 10.05 -28.99
C LYS A 14 8.96 9.06 -28.22
N ASP A 15 10.18 9.45 -27.88
CA ASP A 15 11.09 8.63 -27.08
C ASP A 15 10.58 8.40 -25.65
N ALA A 16 10.06 9.44 -25.00
CA ALA A 16 9.44 9.31 -23.67
C ALA A 16 8.22 8.37 -23.71
N PHE A 17 7.37 8.49 -24.73
CA PHE A 17 6.21 7.62 -24.91
C PHE A 17 6.61 6.17 -25.13
N LEU A 18 7.63 5.89 -25.96
CA LEU A 18 8.15 4.54 -26.18
C LEU A 18 8.71 3.93 -24.88
N ARG A 19 9.44 4.70 -24.08
CA ARG A 19 9.95 4.26 -22.76
C ARG A 19 8.83 3.95 -21.78
N LEU A 20 7.79 4.77 -21.73
CA LEU A 20 6.62 4.50 -20.89
C LEU A 20 5.86 3.26 -21.37
N LEU A 21 5.75 3.05 -22.68
CA LEU A 21 5.05 1.90 -23.23
C LEU A 21 5.79 0.59 -22.94
N THR A 22 7.12 0.55 -23.09
CA THR A 22 7.92 -0.62 -22.72
C THR A 22 7.88 -0.88 -21.21
N PHE A 23 7.90 0.17 -20.39
CA PHE A 23 7.70 0.07 -18.95
C PHE A 23 6.32 -0.50 -18.60
N MET A 24 5.25 0.00 -19.21
CA MET A 24 3.88 -0.50 -19.01
C MET A 24 3.75 -1.98 -19.40
N LEU A 25 4.33 -2.39 -20.53
CA LEU A 25 4.37 -3.80 -20.93
C LEU A 25 5.10 -4.64 -19.88
N GLY A 26 6.23 -4.15 -19.36
CA GLY A 26 6.94 -4.75 -18.24
C GLY A 26 6.07 -4.90 -16.98
N CYS A 27 5.33 -3.86 -16.60
CA CYS A 27 4.41 -3.90 -15.46
C CYS A 27 3.28 -4.92 -15.66
N ILE A 28 2.68 -4.98 -16.85
CA ILE A 28 1.60 -5.94 -17.15
C ILE A 28 2.13 -7.37 -17.07
N VAL A 29 3.27 -7.65 -17.69
CA VAL A 29 3.89 -8.98 -17.65
C VAL A 29 4.27 -9.34 -16.21
N GLY A 30 4.91 -8.42 -15.48
CA GLY A 30 5.30 -8.62 -14.09
C GLY A 30 4.09 -8.90 -13.18
N LEU A 31 3.02 -8.11 -13.31
CA LEU A 31 1.80 -8.30 -12.52
C LEU A 31 1.11 -9.62 -12.86
N LYS A 32 1.09 -10.03 -14.14
CA LYS A 32 0.51 -11.31 -14.56
C LYS A 32 1.30 -12.49 -14.02
N VAL A 33 2.62 -12.44 -14.10
CA VAL A 33 3.52 -13.48 -13.55
C VAL A 33 3.37 -13.56 -12.04
N PHE A 34 3.39 -12.41 -11.35
CA PHE A 34 3.22 -12.34 -9.90
C PHE A 34 1.86 -12.88 -9.44
N SER A 35 0.77 -12.48 -10.10
CA SER A 35 -0.58 -12.97 -9.80
C SER A 35 -0.69 -14.49 -9.94
N LYS A 36 -0.09 -15.05 -11.00
CA LYS A 36 -0.06 -16.50 -11.21
C LYS A 36 0.79 -17.22 -10.16
N ALA A 37 1.94 -16.65 -9.78
CA ALA A 37 2.78 -17.19 -8.71
C ALA A 37 2.05 -17.21 -7.36
N LEU A 38 1.37 -16.11 -7.01
CA LEU A 38 0.58 -16.02 -5.78
C LEU A 38 -0.58 -17.03 -5.79
N THR A 39 -1.29 -17.16 -6.91
CA THR A 39 -2.35 -18.17 -7.07
C THR A 39 -1.81 -19.59 -6.90
N TYR A 40 -0.63 -19.88 -7.45
CA TYR A 40 0.02 -21.18 -7.29
C TYR A 40 0.42 -21.45 -5.82
N LEU A 41 1.00 -20.45 -5.14
CA LEU A 41 1.33 -20.51 -3.72
C LEU A 41 0.11 -20.77 -2.84
N PHE A 42 -0.99 -20.07 -3.08
CA PHE A 42 -2.25 -20.31 -2.36
C PHE A 42 -2.80 -21.72 -2.58
N LYS A 43 -2.73 -22.25 -3.81
CA LYS A 43 -3.26 -23.60 -4.10
C LYS A 43 -2.42 -24.73 -3.51
N ASN A 44 -1.09 -24.62 -3.55
CA ASN A 44 -0.19 -25.70 -3.13
C ASN A 44 0.28 -25.56 -1.67
N TYR A 45 0.35 -24.33 -1.15
CA TYR A 45 0.92 -24.02 0.17
C TYR A 45 0.04 -23.01 0.94
N GLN A 46 -1.28 -23.25 0.99
CA GLN A 46 -2.24 -22.32 1.59
C GLN A 46 -1.86 -21.89 3.01
N ASN A 47 -1.58 -22.84 3.91
CA ASN A 47 -1.31 -22.55 5.33
C ASN A 47 -0.03 -21.73 5.53
N ILE A 48 1.03 -22.02 4.76
CA ILE A 48 2.30 -21.28 4.81
C ILE A 48 2.13 -19.88 4.20
N THR A 49 1.38 -19.76 3.11
CA THR A 49 1.10 -18.47 2.47
C THR A 49 0.29 -17.57 3.40
N LEU A 50 -0.74 -18.12 4.07
CA LEU A 50 -1.54 -17.39 5.05
C LEU A 50 -0.71 -16.93 6.25
N SER A 51 0.17 -17.77 6.80
CA SER A 51 1.03 -17.38 7.92
C SER A 51 2.05 -16.31 7.51
N LEU A 52 2.64 -16.42 6.32
CA LEU A 52 3.55 -15.42 5.75
C LEU A 52 2.85 -14.07 5.54
N LEU A 53 1.68 -14.07 4.91
CA LEU A 53 0.89 -12.86 4.68
C LEU A 53 0.46 -12.22 6.00
N THR A 54 0.04 -13.04 6.97
CA THR A 54 -0.28 -12.57 8.32
C THR A 54 0.94 -11.91 8.96
N GLY A 55 2.13 -12.53 8.86
CA GLY A 55 3.38 -11.94 9.32
C GLY A 55 3.71 -10.62 8.64
N PHE A 56 3.51 -10.53 7.32
CA PHE A 56 3.68 -9.29 6.56
C PHE A 56 2.69 -8.20 7.01
N MET A 57 1.42 -8.54 7.22
CA MET A 57 0.40 -7.61 7.74
C MET A 57 0.77 -7.09 9.13
N ILE A 58 1.22 -7.97 10.03
CA ILE A 58 1.69 -7.58 11.37
C ILE A 58 2.92 -6.69 11.29
N GLY A 59 3.89 -7.01 10.42
CA GLY A 59 5.08 -6.19 10.21
C GLY A 59 4.75 -4.80 9.64
N ALA A 60 3.82 -4.74 8.68
CA ALA A 60 3.36 -3.50 8.08
C ALA A 60 2.61 -2.62 9.10
N LEU A 61 1.89 -3.23 10.05
CA LEU A 61 1.14 -2.52 11.10
C LEU A 61 2.01 -1.52 11.85
N ASN A 62 3.25 -1.89 12.19
CA ASN A 62 4.17 -0.97 12.89
C ASN A 62 4.52 0.27 12.06
N LYS A 63 4.65 0.12 10.74
CA LYS A 63 4.96 1.23 9.82
C LYS A 63 3.76 2.12 9.56
N VAL A 64 2.58 1.54 9.33
CA VAL A 64 1.32 2.29 9.09
C VAL A 64 0.69 2.84 10.36
N TRP A 65 1.22 2.48 11.54
CA TRP A 65 0.72 2.93 12.83
C TRP A 65 0.70 4.47 12.90
N PRO A 66 -0.47 5.09 13.13
CA PRO A 66 -0.62 6.54 12.99
C PRO A 66 -0.04 7.33 14.17
N TRP A 67 0.12 6.72 15.33
CA TRP A 67 0.60 7.40 16.55
C TRP A 67 2.08 7.14 16.78
N LYS A 68 2.92 8.09 16.36
CA LYS A 68 4.37 8.04 16.57
C LYS A 68 4.85 9.33 17.22
N GLU A 69 5.78 9.18 18.15
CA GLU A 69 6.45 10.29 18.82
C GLU A 69 7.85 10.47 18.24
N ILE A 70 8.20 11.70 17.86
CA ILE A 70 9.51 12.05 17.33
C ILE A 70 10.46 12.26 18.51
N LEU A 71 11.33 11.30 18.77
CA LEU A 71 12.28 11.34 19.90
C LEU A 71 13.55 12.13 19.59
N SER A 72 13.93 12.25 18.33
CA SER A 72 15.06 13.10 17.92
C SER A 72 14.93 13.58 16.49
N TYR A 73 15.49 14.76 16.24
CA TYR A 73 15.57 15.40 14.93
C TYR A 73 17.02 15.32 14.44
N ARG A 74 17.25 15.04 13.15
CA ARG A 74 18.52 15.35 12.49
C ARG A 74 18.30 16.48 11.54
N GLU A 75 19.32 17.29 11.44
CA GLU A 75 19.50 18.18 10.32
C GLU A 75 19.97 17.36 9.10
N ASN A 76 19.18 17.38 8.03
CA ASN A 76 19.57 16.88 6.71
C ASN A 76 20.64 17.83 6.12
N SER A 77 21.40 17.38 5.10
CA SER A 77 22.34 18.20 4.31
C SER A 77 21.71 19.46 3.69
N HIS A 78 20.38 19.59 3.73
CA HIS A 78 19.60 20.74 3.28
C HIS A 78 19.17 21.69 4.42
N GLY A 79 19.62 21.48 5.67
CA GLY A 79 19.26 22.31 6.83
C GLY A 79 17.85 22.05 7.39
N GLU A 80 17.16 21.03 6.90
CA GLU A 80 15.81 20.68 7.36
C GLU A 80 15.87 19.68 8.53
N GLN A 81 15.14 19.97 9.61
CA GLN A 81 15.00 19.06 10.75
C GLN A 81 14.05 17.92 10.40
N VAL A 82 14.60 16.75 10.09
CA VAL A 82 13.85 15.52 9.83
C VAL A 82 13.83 14.62 11.08
N PRO A 83 12.69 14.00 11.41
CA PRO A 83 12.61 13.05 12.51
C PRO A 83 13.52 11.84 12.26
N LEU A 84 14.50 11.61 13.14
CA LEU A 84 15.47 10.50 13.06
C LEU A 84 14.95 9.22 13.68
N LEU A 85 14.36 9.37 14.86
CA LEU A 85 13.95 8.29 15.72
C LEU A 85 12.51 8.54 16.09
N GLU A 86 11.63 7.77 15.46
CA GLU A 86 10.21 7.76 15.75
C GLU A 86 9.91 6.54 16.62
N LYS A 87 9.29 6.73 17.78
CA LYS A 87 8.80 5.63 18.61
C LYS A 87 7.30 5.46 18.39
N SER A 88 6.90 4.24 18.07
CA SER A 88 5.48 3.87 18.01
C SER A 88 4.90 3.89 19.43
N ILE A 89 3.91 4.75 19.65
CA ILE A 89 3.23 4.93 20.93
C ILE A 89 1.74 4.65 20.79
N LEU A 90 1.08 4.29 21.88
CA LEU A 90 -0.37 4.10 21.88
C LEU A 90 -1.08 5.46 21.84
N PRO A 91 -2.28 5.53 21.23
CA PRO A 91 -3.05 6.77 21.10
C PRO A 91 -3.35 7.49 22.41
N VAL A 92 -3.35 6.76 23.52
CA VAL A 92 -3.59 7.27 24.88
C VAL A 92 -2.48 8.21 25.34
N HIS A 93 -1.27 8.04 24.80
CA HIS A 93 -0.09 8.85 25.14
C HIS A 93 0.31 9.79 24.01
N TYR A 94 -0.57 9.98 23.02
CA TYR A 94 -0.31 10.88 21.90
C TYR A 94 -0.66 12.32 22.33
N ASP A 95 0.34 13.21 22.29
CA ASP A 95 0.24 14.59 22.78
C ASP A 95 -0.64 15.50 21.87
N GLY A 96 -0.95 15.05 20.65
CA GLY A 96 -1.82 15.75 19.69
C GLY A 96 -3.29 15.32 19.75
N ASP A 97 -4.08 15.62 18.71
CA ASP A 97 -5.42 15.05 18.54
C ASP A 97 -5.30 13.62 17.99
N PRO A 98 -5.62 12.58 18.77
CA PRO A 98 -5.39 11.20 18.36
C PRO A 98 -6.40 10.69 17.32
N LYS A 99 -7.39 11.51 16.88
CA LYS A 99 -8.41 11.20 15.85
C LYS A 99 -9.05 9.82 15.98
N ILE A 100 -9.23 9.35 17.21
CA ILE A 100 -9.67 7.98 17.52
C ILE A 100 -11.03 7.67 16.91
N ILE A 101 -11.95 8.63 16.97
CA ILE A 101 -13.29 8.50 16.41
C ILE A 101 -13.21 8.27 14.88
N GLY A 102 -12.35 9.01 14.18
CA GLY A 102 -12.15 8.83 12.74
C GLY A 102 -11.57 7.45 12.41
N VAL A 103 -10.57 7.00 13.15
CA VAL A 103 -9.98 5.66 12.99
C VAL A 103 -11.02 4.57 13.23
N LEU A 104 -11.85 4.69 14.27
CA LEU A 104 -12.93 3.73 14.55
C LEU A 104 -13.98 3.69 13.44
N VAL A 105 -14.39 4.85 12.91
CA VAL A 105 -15.34 4.91 11.79
C VAL A 105 -14.76 4.24 10.55
N PHE A 106 -13.51 4.54 10.17
CA PHE A 106 -12.85 3.88 9.03
C PHE A 106 -12.66 2.39 9.25
N ALA A 107 -12.34 1.95 10.48
CA ALA A 107 -12.23 0.54 10.82
C ALA A 107 -13.57 -0.20 10.66
N ILE A 108 -14.67 0.41 11.13
CA ILE A 108 -16.02 -0.13 10.95
C ILE A 108 -16.40 -0.20 9.46
N ILE A 109 -16.14 0.86 8.69
CA ILE A 109 -16.40 0.88 7.24
C ILE A 109 -15.62 -0.23 6.53
N GLY A 110 -14.33 -0.38 6.85
CA GLY A 110 -13.49 -1.44 6.29
C GLY A 110 -14.02 -2.84 6.62
N PHE A 111 -14.39 -3.07 7.87
CA PHE A 111 -15.00 -4.32 8.32
C PHE A 111 -16.33 -4.61 7.60
N LEU A 112 -17.23 -3.63 7.53
CA LEU A 112 -18.51 -3.76 6.83
C LEU A 112 -18.32 -4.06 5.34
N THR A 113 -17.30 -3.46 4.72
CA THR A 113 -16.97 -3.71 3.31
C THR A 113 -16.56 -5.16 3.09
N ILE A 114 -15.70 -5.71 3.94
CA ILE A 114 -15.29 -7.13 3.88
C ILE A 114 -16.49 -8.04 4.13
N PHE A 115 -17.29 -7.73 5.15
CA PHE A 115 -18.49 -8.51 5.49
C PHE A 115 -19.51 -8.55 4.34
N LEU A 116 -19.75 -7.43 3.67
CA LEU A 116 -20.62 -7.37 2.49
C LEU A 116 -20.06 -8.19 1.33
N LEU A 117 -18.75 -8.11 1.09
CA LEU A 117 -18.10 -8.87 0.02
C LEU A 117 -18.20 -10.37 0.28
N GLU A 118 -17.97 -10.82 1.51
CA GLU A 118 -18.16 -12.21 1.92
C GLU A 118 -19.61 -12.66 1.72
N ARG A 119 -20.58 -11.83 2.11
CA ARG A 119 -22.01 -12.12 1.92
C ARG A 119 -22.37 -12.29 0.44
N PHE A 120 -21.87 -11.42 -0.44
CA PHE A 120 -22.14 -11.53 -1.89
C PHE A 120 -21.44 -12.74 -2.52
N ALA A 121 -20.21 -13.05 -2.09
CA ALA A 121 -19.49 -14.23 -2.57
C ALA A 121 -20.21 -15.54 -2.19
N ASN A 122 -20.64 -15.67 -0.94
CA ASN A 122 -21.38 -16.84 -0.46
C ASN A 122 -22.78 -16.95 -1.08
N ALA A 123 -23.44 -15.83 -1.38
CA ALA A 123 -24.74 -15.84 -2.04
C ALA A 123 -24.67 -16.39 -3.48
N LYS A 124 -23.56 -16.15 -4.20
CA LYS A 124 -23.37 -16.61 -5.58
C LYS A 124 -23.04 -18.10 -5.67
N GLY A 125 -22.25 -18.62 -4.73
CA GLY A 125 -21.89 -20.05 -4.67
C GLY A 125 -23.05 -21.00 -4.35
N LYS A 126 -24.21 -20.50 -3.94
CA LYS A 126 -25.40 -21.31 -3.62
C LYS A 126 -26.35 -21.52 -4.81
N ASN A 127 -26.18 -20.77 -5.91
CA ASN A 127 -27.05 -20.84 -7.09
C ASN A 127 -26.50 -21.72 -8.24
N GLU A 128 -25.34 -22.36 -8.05
CA GLU A 128 -24.70 -23.22 -9.06
C GLU A 128 -24.69 -24.72 -8.68
N TYR A 129 -25.52 -25.13 -7.73
CA TYR A 129 -25.77 -26.54 -7.38
C TYR A 129 -27.26 -26.88 -7.49
#